data_AF-A0A961CHU0-F1
#
_entry.id   AF-A0A961CHU0-F1
#
_cell.length_a   1.000
_cell.length_b   1.000
_cell.length_c   1.000
_cell.angle_alpha   90.00
_cell.angle_beta   90.00
_cell.angle_gamma   90.00
#
_symmetry.space_group_name_H-M   'P 1'
#
loop_
_entity.id
_entity.type
_entity.pdbx_description
1 polymer ?
#
loop_
_entity_poly.entity_id
_entity_poly.type
_entity_poly.pdbx_seq_one_letter_code
_entity_poly.pdbx_strand_id
1 'polypeptide(L)' 'WGFGWDELHARNPKLVYASISGYGQTGPEAWEGAYDVVIQAESGLMSVTGFPDGPPVLTGTSIADYLAGLNAFG' A
#
# COMPACT_ATOMS: atom_id res chain seq x y z
N TRP A 1 9.38 0.27 -19.51
CA TRP A 1 10.06 1.52 -19.13
C TRP A 1 11.51 1.30 -18.69
N GLY A 2 11.97 0.05 -18.42
CA GLY A 2 13.41 -0.25 -18.20
C GLY A 2 13.95 0.15 -16.82
N PHE A 3 13.06 0.26 -15.83
CA PHE A 3 13.36 0.62 -14.44
C PHE A 3 12.93 -0.48 -13.46
N GLY A 4 12.87 -1.74 -13.93
CA GLY A 4 12.62 -2.89 -13.07
C GLY A 4 13.84 -3.23 -12.23
N TRP A 5 13.64 -4.15 -11.28
CA TRP A 5 14.71 -4.64 -10.42
C TRP A 5 15.90 -5.17 -11.23
N ASP A 6 15.65 -6.04 -12.22
CA ASP A 6 16.72 -6.67 -13.00
C ASP A 6 17.57 -5.65 -13.74
N GLU A 7 16.96 -4.65 -14.38
CA GLU A 7 17.70 -3.62 -15.11
C GLU A 7 18.49 -2.68 -14.19
N LEU A 8 17.91 -2.30 -13.06
CA LEU A 8 18.55 -1.37 -12.13
C LEU A 8 19.63 -2.03 -11.30
N HIS A 9 19.42 -3.26 -10.84
CA HIS A 9 20.39 -4.01 -10.08
C HIS A 9 21.63 -4.34 -10.92
N ALA A 10 21.45 -4.68 -12.20
CA ALA A 10 22.56 -4.89 -13.14
C ALA A 10 23.42 -3.63 -13.31
N ARG A 11 22.83 -2.43 -13.22
CA ARG A 11 23.55 -1.15 -13.34
C ARG A 11 24.20 -0.69 -12.04
N ASN A 12 23.58 -0.99 -10.89
CA ASN A 12 24.11 -0.65 -9.58
C ASN A 12 23.80 -1.76 -8.56
N PRO A 13 24.72 -2.71 -8.36
CA PRO A 13 24.52 -3.80 -7.40
C PRO A 13 24.39 -3.38 -5.93
N LYS A 14 24.75 -2.12 -5.59
CA LYS A 14 24.58 -1.55 -4.25
C LYS A 14 23.24 -0.84 -4.05
N LEU A 15 22.39 -0.79 -5.07
CA LEU A 15 21.07 -0.16 -5.00
C LEU A 15 20.19 -0.91 -4.01
N VAL A 16 19.51 -0.16 -3.15
CA VAL A 16 18.34 -0.62 -2.41
C VAL A 16 17.10 -0.21 -3.21
N TYR A 17 16.25 -1.18 -3.54
CA TYR A 17 15.03 -0.96 -4.33
C TYR A 17 13.81 -1.32 -3.49
N ALA A 18 12.92 -0.35 -3.28
CA ALA A 18 11.65 -0.54 -2.61
C ALA A 18 10.50 -0.36 -3.61
N SER A 19 9.58 -1.31 -3.64
CA SER A 19 8.35 -1.27 -4.44
C SER A 19 7.17 -1.50 -3.52
N ILE A 20 6.17 -0.62 -3.59
CA ILE A 20 4.98 -0.65 -2.74
C ILE A 20 3.77 -0.85 -3.65
N SER A 21 2.88 -1.76 -3.26
CA SER A 21 1.62 -2.10 -3.94
C SER A 21 0.61 -2.49 -2.88
N GLY A 22 -0.68 -2.13 -3.05
CA GLY A 22 -1.68 -2.36 -2.01
C GLY A 22 -1.89 -3.82 -1.61
N TYR A 23 -1.87 -4.74 -2.58
CA TYR A 23 -2.08 -6.18 -2.36
C TYR A 23 -0.79 -7.02 -2.51
N GLY A 24 0.35 -6.36 -2.67
CA GLY A 24 1.63 -7.03 -2.95
C GLY A 24 1.88 -7.29 -4.44
N GLN A 25 3.07 -7.82 -4.73
CA GLN A 25 3.53 -8.11 -6.11
C GLN A 25 3.12 -9.50 -6.61
N THR A 26 2.51 -10.30 -5.74
CA THR A 26 2.13 -11.70 -5.99
C THR A 26 0.76 -12.00 -5.38
N GLY A 27 0.14 -13.10 -5.81
CA GLY A 27 -1.20 -13.48 -5.34
C GLY A 27 -2.33 -13.06 -6.28
N PRO A 28 -3.57 -13.42 -5.93
CA PRO A 28 -4.73 -13.23 -6.81
C PRO A 28 -5.07 -11.76 -7.07
N GLU A 29 -4.82 -10.88 -6.10
CA GLU A 29 -5.19 -9.46 -6.14
C GLU A 29 -4.03 -8.54 -6.58
N ALA A 30 -2.87 -9.11 -6.97
CA ALA A 30 -1.66 -8.33 -7.29
C ALA A 30 -1.85 -7.33 -8.44
N TRP A 31 -2.88 -7.53 -9.27
CA TRP A 31 -3.21 -6.67 -10.42
C TRP A 31 -4.36 -5.72 -10.14
N GLU A 32 -4.92 -5.74 -8.93
CA GLU A 32 -6.03 -4.89 -8.55
C GLU A 32 -5.56 -3.48 -8.23
N GLY A 33 -6.42 -2.50 -8.55
CA GLY A 33 -6.19 -1.11 -8.23
C GLY A 33 -6.34 -0.87 -6.73
N ALA A 34 -5.28 -0.42 -6.09
CA ALA A 34 -5.30 -0.08 -4.67
C ALA A 34 -5.07 1.43 -4.47
N TYR A 35 -5.97 2.04 -3.72
CA TYR A 35 -5.85 3.39 -3.17
C TYR A 35 -6.13 3.33 -1.68
N ASP A 36 -5.69 4.34 -0.94
CA ASP A 36 -5.89 4.43 0.51
C ASP A 36 -7.32 4.09 0.95
N VAL A 37 -8.35 4.69 0.33
CA VAL A 37 -9.76 4.40 0.63
C VAL A 37 -10.14 2.93 0.48
N VAL A 38 -9.63 2.26 -0.55
CA VAL A 38 -9.90 0.84 -0.81
C VAL A 38 -9.25 0.00 0.29
N ILE A 39 -7.99 0.27 0.61
CA ILE A 39 -7.25 -0.46 1.64
C ILE A 39 -7.84 -0.21 3.03
N GLN A 40 -8.29 1.01 3.34
CA GLN A 40 -8.98 1.30 4.61
C GLN A 40 -10.31 0.53 4.74
N ALA A 41 -11.04 0.36 3.64
CA ALA A 41 -12.29 -0.43 3.63
C ALA A 41 -12.00 -1.92 3.82
N GLU A 42 -11.12 -2.49 2.98
CA GLU A 42 -10.80 -3.92 2.97
C GLU A 42 -10.09 -4.40 4.25
N SER A 43 -9.24 -3.55 4.85
CA SER A 43 -8.56 -3.88 6.12
C SER A 43 -9.48 -3.88 7.35
N GLY A 44 -10.73 -3.46 7.20
CA GLY A 44 -11.68 -3.30 8.29
C GLY A 44 -11.46 -2.03 9.13
N LEU A 45 -10.47 -1.18 8.79
CA LEU A 45 -10.19 0.05 9.54
C LEU A 45 -11.39 0.99 9.57
N MET A 46 -12.12 1.09 8.45
CA MET A 46 -13.33 1.90 8.39
C MET A 46 -14.45 1.38 9.31
N SER A 47 -14.52 0.06 9.56
CA SER A 47 -15.57 -0.53 10.42
C SER A 47 -15.41 -0.18 11.90
N VAL A 48 -14.19 0.18 12.32
CA VAL A 48 -13.86 0.57 13.70
C VAL A 48 -13.65 2.08 13.86
N THR A 49 -13.88 2.84 12.80
CA THR A 49 -13.72 4.30 12.77
C THR A 49 -15.06 4.98 12.57
N GLY A 50 -15.41 5.91 13.46
CA GLY A 50 -16.66 6.67 13.40
C GLY A 50 -17.50 6.54 14.67
N PHE A 51 -18.82 6.44 14.50
CA PHE A 51 -19.79 6.40 15.59
C PHE A 51 -20.41 5.00 15.72
N PRO A 52 -20.81 4.54 16.93
CA PRO A 52 -21.28 3.17 17.17
C PRO A 52 -22.40 2.66 16.24
N ASP A 53 -23.36 3.53 15.91
CA ASP A 53 -24.51 3.20 15.04
C ASP A 53 -24.44 3.92 13.68
N GLY A 54 -23.26 4.43 13.31
CA GLY A 54 -23.00 5.13 12.05
C GLY A 54 -22.48 4.20 10.95
N PRO A 55 -22.48 4.65 9.69
CA PRO A 55 -21.80 3.92 8.62
C PRO A 55 -20.28 3.89 8.86
N PRO A 56 -19.53 2.95 8.25
CA PRO A 56 -18.07 2.96 8.25
C PRO A 56 -17.52 4.29 7.73
N VAL A 57 -16.53 4.85 8.43
CA VAL A 57 -15.97 6.16 8.11
C VAL A 57 -14.49 6.03 7.78
N LEU A 58 -14.02 6.79 6.79
CA LEU A 58 -12.59 6.94 6.55
C LEU A 58 -11.91 7.53 7.77
N THR A 59 -10.67 7.12 8.01
CA THR A 59 -9.80 7.92 8.86
C THR A 59 -9.62 9.29 8.19
N GLY A 60 -9.45 10.35 8.98
CA GLY A 60 -9.36 11.72 8.47
C GLY A 60 -8.10 12.01 7.62
N THR A 61 -7.37 10.98 7.17
CA THR A 61 -6.12 11.09 6.43
C THR A 61 -5.84 9.82 5.62
N SER A 62 -4.76 9.85 4.83
CA SER A 62 -4.28 8.73 4.02
C SER A 62 -3.41 7.77 4.84
N ILE A 63 -3.99 7.17 5.87
CA ILE A 63 -3.24 6.38 6.85
C ILE A 63 -2.61 5.12 6.25
N ALA A 64 -3.26 4.49 5.25
CA ALA A 64 -2.70 3.32 4.60
C ALA A 64 -1.44 3.68 3.82
N ASP A 65 -1.44 4.82 3.12
CA ASP A 65 -0.27 5.32 2.38
C ASP A 65 0.89 5.68 3.33
N TYR A 66 0.59 6.34 4.45
CA TYR A 66 1.62 6.68 5.45
C TYR A 66 2.23 5.44 6.09
N LEU A 67 1.42 4.48 6.49
CA LEU A 67 1.91 3.23 7.07
C LEU A 67 2.71 2.44 6.05
N ALA A 68 2.27 2.34 4.80
CA ALA A 68 3.01 1.65 3.75
C ALA A 68 4.39 2.29 3.51
N GLY A 69 4.45 3.63 3.42
CA GLY A 69 5.71 4.36 3.27
C GLY A 69 6.64 4.20 4.47
N LEU A 70 6.10 4.27 5.70
CA LEU A 70 6.87 4.08 6.93
C LEU A 70 7.45 2.66 7.03
N ASN A 71 6.65 1.64 6.69
CA ASN A 71 7.10 0.24 6.70
C ASN A 71 8.15 -0.04 5.62
N ALA A 72 8.12 0.66 4.49
CA ALA A 72 9.14 0.52 3.44
C ALA A 72 10.46 1.22 3.77
N PHE A 73 10.43 2.24 4.64
CA PHE A 73 11.62 2.96 5.08
C PHE A 73 12.40 2.23 6.18
N GLY A 74 11.69 1.49 7.04
CA GLY A 74 12.18 0.87 8.27
C GLY A 74 13.11 -0.33 8.09
#